data_AF-A0A098ELV9-F1
#
_entry.id   AF-A0A098ELV9-F1
#
_cell.length_a   1.000
_cell.length_b   1.000
_cell.length_c   1.000
_cell.angle_alpha   90.00
_cell.angle_beta   90.00
_cell.angle_gamma   90.00
#
_symmetry.space_group_name_H-M   'P 1'
#
loop_
_entity.id
_entity.type
_entity.pdbx_description
1 polymer ?
#
loop_
_entity_poly.entity_id
_entity_poly.type
_entity_poly.pdbx_seq_one_letter_code
_entity_poly.pdbx_strand_id
1 'polypeptide(L)'
;MRVPWYETIGLAMKMPDAKFSGTLLIPAFHFYEEYNDVFDKVSSLEMTLISEEEKPFEVILKFVNVSSLQLTGFGNAYNQLLGFHITDLKEYRVEKERRYLIEDYEDDSVSFYCEKIEILNEAIET
;
A
#
# COMPACT_ATOMS: atom_id res chain seq x y z
N MET A 1 4.61 12.23 -15.83
CA MET A 1 5.25 12.38 -14.51
C MET A 1 4.57 11.37 -13.60
N ARG A 2 5.31 10.46 -12.97
CA ARG A 2 4.72 9.48 -12.04
C ARG A 2 4.27 10.25 -10.78
N VAL A 3 3.05 10.00 -10.32
CA VAL A 3 2.51 10.62 -9.10
C VAL A 3 3.03 9.82 -7.90
N PRO A 4 3.51 10.46 -6.82
CA PRO A 4 3.91 9.76 -5.61
C PRO A 4 2.74 8.98 -4.99
N TRP A 5 3.03 7.81 -4.39
CA TRP A 5 1.99 6.91 -3.87
C TRP A 5 1.05 7.57 -2.86
N TYR A 6 1.61 8.40 -1.97
CA TYR A 6 0.88 9.09 -0.91
C TYR A 6 -0.08 10.16 -1.45
N GLU A 7 0.19 10.73 -2.64
CA GLU A 7 -0.74 11.65 -3.30
C GLU A 7 -1.90 10.89 -3.92
N THR A 8 -1.64 9.74 -4.54
CA THR A 8 -2.67 8.90 -5.19
C THR A 8 -3.76 8.45 -4.23
N ILE A 9 -3.40 8.17 -2.98
CA ILE A 9 -4.34 7.75 -1.93
C ILE A 9 -4.79 8.90 -1.01
N GLY A 10 -4.36 10.14 -1.29
CA GLY A 10 -4.72 11.32 -0.49
C GLY A 10 -4.14 11.35 0.92
N LEU A 11 -3.07 10.60 1.18
CA LEU A 11 -2.41 10.52 2.49
C LEU A 11 -1.79 11.86 2.90
N ALA A 12 -1.23 12.62 1.96
CA ALA A 12 -0.68 13.96 2.24
C ALA A 12 -1.72 14.95 2.78
N MET A 13 -3.00 14.79 2.41
CA MET A 13 -4.07 15.63 2.98
C MET A 13 -4.40 15.25 4.42
N LYS A 14 -4.24 13.96 4.77
CA LYS A 14 -4.46 13.46 6.13
C LYS A 14 -3.29 13.76 7.06
N MET A 15 -2.08 13.87 6.51
CA MET A 15 -0.84 14.08 7.24
C MET A 15 -0.01 15.16 6.54
N PRO A 16 -0.43 16.43 6.60
CA PRO A 16 0.21 17.52 5.86
C PRO A 16 1.64 17.80 6.32
N ASP A 17 1.97 17.41 7.55
CA ASP A 17 3.28 17.58 8.12
C ASP A 17 4.24 16.43 7.80
N ALA A 18 3.76 15.25 7.42
CA ALA A 18 4.59 14.07 7.25
C ALA A 18 5.54 14.18 6.05
N LYS A 19 6.74 13.62 6.21
CA LYS A 19 7.73 13.51 5.15
C LYS A 19 7.68 12.12 4.54
N PHE A 20 7.09 12.02 3.36
CA PHE A 20 6.93 10.76 2.64
C PHE A 20 8.10 10.40 1.71
N SER A 21 9.06 11.31 1.55
CA SER A 21 10.30 11.04 0.82
C SER A 21 11.30 10.39 1.80
N GLY A 22 11.43 9.07 1.74
CA GLY A 22 12.30 8.36 2.67
C GLY A 22 12.10 6.86 2.65
N THR A 23 12.90 6.16 3.45
CA THR A 23 12.76 4.70 3.63
C THR A 23 11.54 4.38 4.49
N LEU A 24 10.72 3.45 4.03
CA LEU A 24 9.57 2.91 4.76
C LEU A 24 9.93 1.53 5.32
N LEU A 25 9.84 1.38 6.64
CA LEU A 25 9.88 0.08 7.29
C LEU A 25 8.54 -0.64 7.10
N ILE A 26 8.60 -1.96 6.92
CA ILE A 26 7.41 -2.82 6.82
C ILE A 26 7.46 -3.90 7.91
N PRO A 27 6.96 -3.60 9.11
CA PRO A 27 7.01 -4.55 10.23
C PRO A 27 6.02 -5.71 10.06
N ALA A 28 4.94 -5.54 9.29
CA ALA A 28 3.89 -6.53 9.17
C ALA A 28 3.16 -6.48 7.83
N PHE A 29 2.78 -7.68 7.37
CA PHE A 29 1.74 -7.92 6.38
C PHE A 29 0.68 -8.80 7.01
N HIS A 30 -0.59 -8.51 6.77
CA HIS A 30 -1.69 -9.36 7.18
C HIS A 30 -2.58 -9.64 5.98
N PHE A 31 -2.48 -10.86 5.45
CA PHE A 31 -3.26 -11.33 4.32
C PHE A 31 -4.37 -12.26 4.80
N TYR A 32 -5.62 -11.95 4.46
CA TYR A 32 -6.79 -12.69 4.93
C TYR A 32 -7.93 -12.63 3.92
N GLU A 33 -8.94 -13.48 4.09
CA GLU A 33 -10.17 -13.41 3.34
C GLU A 33 -11.25 -12.69 4.15
N GLU A 34 -12.05 -11.85 3.50
CA GLU A 34 -13.18 -11.15 4.09
C GLU A 34 -14.36 -11.06 3.12
N TYR A 35 -15.46 -10.47 3.57
CA TYR A 35 -16.60 -10.13 2.71
C TYR A 35 -16.57 -8.65 2.37
N ASN A 36 -16.71 -8.31 1.09
CA ASN A 36 -16.83 -6.92 0.64
C ASN A 36 -18.26 -6.37 0.87
N ASP A 37 -18.50 -5.11 0.49
CA ASP A 37 -19.79 -4.42 0.65
C ASP A 37 -20.98 -5.10 -0.07
N VAL A 38 -20.71 -6.02 -1.01
CA VAL A 38 -21.73 -6.80 -1.74
C VAL A 38 -21.76 -8.27 -1.33
N PHE A 39 -21.10 -8.63 -0.22
CA PHE A 39 -21.01 -9.98 0.34
C PHE A 39 -20.31 -11.02 -0.55
N ASP A 40 -19.46 -10.58 -1.48
CA ASP A 40 -18.52 -11.49 -2.14
C ASP A 40 -17.32 -11.75 -1.21
N LYS A 41 -16.88 -13.00 -1.17
CA LYS A 41 -15.65 -13.37 -0.45
C LYS A 41 -14.45 -12.94 -1.27
N VAL A 42 -13.58 -12.10 -0.71
CA VAL A 42 -12.42 -11.51 -1.38
C VAL A 42 -11.16 -11.66 -0.52
N SER A 43 -10.00 -11.64 -1.16
CA SER A 43 -8.71 -11.57 -0.45
C SER A 43 -8.31 -10.12 -0.20
N SER A 44 -7.81 -9.82 0.99
CA SER A 44 -7.35 -8.50 1.39
C SER A 44 -5.97 -8.57 2.02
N LEU A 45 -5.19 -7.50 1.82
CA LEU A 45 -3.85 -7.33 2.36
C LEU A 45 -3.79 -6.04 3.17
N GLU A 46 -3.41 -6.14 4.43
CA GLU A 46 -2.99 -4.99 5.24
C GLU A 46 -1.46 -4.91 5.25
N MET A 47 -0.94 -3.70 5.06
CA MET A 47 0.48 -3.40 5.08
C MET A 47 0.72 -2.23 6.03
N THR A 48 1.50 -2.47 7.09
CA THR A 48 1.95 -1.42 8.00
C THR A 48 3.20 -0.77 7.41
N LEU A 49 3.20 0.56 7.32
CA LEU A 49 4.33 1.37 6.86
C LEU A 49 4.75 2.32 7.97
N ILE A 50 6.04 2.33 8.30
CA ILE A 50 6.61 3.27 9.28
C ILE A 50 7.71 4.08 8.59
N SER A 51 7.64 5.40 8.71
CA SER A 51 8.77 6.28 8.44
C SER A 51 9.36 6.72 9.79
N GLU A 52 10.65 6.48 10.00
CA GLU A 52 11.40 6.94 11.18
C GLU A 52 12.23 8.21 10.87
N GLU A 53 12.05 8.81 9.69
CA GLU A 53 12.77 10.02 9.29
C GLU A 53 12.23 11.28 9.98
N GLU A 54 12.68 12.46 9.53
CA GLU A 54 12.17 13.74 10.01
C GLU A 54 10.64 13.78 9.90
N LYS A 55 9.97 13.88 11.07
CA LYS A 55 8.52 13.77 11.26
C LYS A 55 8.02 12.35 11.01
N PRO A 56 8.23 11.45 11.99
CA PRO A 56 7.90 10.04 11.86
C PRO A 56 6.40 9.84 11.76
N PHE A 57 6.02 8.75 11.08
CA PHE A 57 4.64 8.35 11.00
C PHE A 57 4.50 6.84 10.88
N GLU A 58 3.34 6.37 11.31
CA GLU A 58 2.87 5.02 11.05
C GLU A 58 1.53 5.07 10.32
N VAL A 59 1.38 4.31 9.24
CA VAL A 59 0.12 4.15 8.53
C VAL A 59 -0.12 2.68 8.19
N ILE A 60 -1.38 2.26 8.32
CA ILE A 60 -1.83 0.95 7.83
C ILE A 60 -2.64 1.16 6.56
N LEU A 61 -2.15 0.61 5.46
CA LEU A 61 -2.87 0.57 4.20
C LEU A 61 -3.55 -0.79 4.05
N LYS A 62 -4.82 -0.79 3.68
CA LYS A 62 -5.56 -1.99 3.30
C LYS A 62 -5.83 -1.99 1.81
N PHE A 63 -5.45 -3.07 1.16
CA PHE A 63 -5.68 -3.35 -0.25
C PHE A 63 -6.77 -4.42 -0.33
N VAL A 64 -7.92 -4.06 -0.89
CA VAL A 64 -9.12 -4.91 -0.91
C VAL A 64 -9.26 -5.58 -2.28
N ASN A 65 -9.69 -6.84 -2.26
CA ASN A 65 -9.89 -7.68 -3.45
C ASN A 65 -8.59 -7.81 -4.27
N VAL A 66 -7.55 -8.31 -3.60
CA VAL A 66 -6.22 -8.58 -4.16
C VAL A 66 -6.31 -9.78 -5.10
N SER A 67 -5.96 -9.59 -6.38
CA SER A 67 -6.11 -10.61 -7.42
C SER A 67 -4.80 -11.30 -7.83
N SER A 68 -3.65 -10.78 -7.37
CA SER A 68 -2.35 -11.45 -7.43
C SER A 68 -1.48 -10.89 -6.32
N LEU A 69 -0.62 -11.70 -5.69
CA LEU A 69 0.30 -11.22 -4.65
C LEU A 69 1.70 -11.79 -4.86
N GLN A 70 2.67 -10.91 -5.06
CA GLN A 70 4.10 -11.22 -5.01
C GLN A 70 4.75 -10.39 -3.91
N LEU A 71 5.34 -11.09 -2.93
CA LEU A 71 6.19 -10.53 -1.89
C LEU A 71 7.49 -11.33 -1.88
N THR A 72 8.60 -10.70 -2.23
CA THR A 72 9.94 -11.32 -2.32
C THR A 72 10.96 -10.49 -1.57
N GLY A 73 11.97 -11.13 -0.98
CA GLY A 73 13.01 -10.41 -0.22
C GLY A 73 12.63 -10.05 1.22
N PHE A 74 11.40 -10.39 1.65
CA PHE A 74 10.96 -10.28 3.05
C PHE A 74 11.33 -11.53 3.84
N GLY A 75 11.90 -11.38 5.05
CA GLY A 75 12.25 -12.55 5.89
C GLY A 75 13.51 -12.43 6.76
N ASN A 76 14.09 -11.25 6.90
CA ASN A 76 15.16 -10.94 7.85
C ASN A 76 14.73 -9.75 8.74
N ALA A 77 15.57 -9.33 9.70
CA ALA A 77 15.36 -8.03 10.34
C ALA A 77 15.49 -6.91 9.28
N TYR A 78 14.75 -5.80 9.47
CA TYR A 78 14.77 -4.60 8.60
C TYR A 78 14.13 -4.76 7.21
N ASN A 79 12.89 -5.30 7.13
CA ASN A 79 12.10 -5.21 5.91
C ASN A 79 11.83 -3.74 5.56
N GLN A 80 12.32 -3.27 4.41
CA GLN A 80 12.31 -1.85 4.01
C GLN A 80 12.00 -1.70 2.53
N LEU A 81 11.35 -0.60 2.16
CA LEU A 81 11.17 -0.12 0.79
C LEU A 81 11.48 1.37 0.71
N LEU A 82 11.96 1.88 -0.42
CA LEU A 82 12.02 3.33 -0.65
C LEU A 82 10.64 3.92 -0.97
N GLY A 83 9.68 3.05 -1.31
CA GLY A 83 8.33 3.42 -1.69
C GLY A 83 7.78 2.43 -2.71
N PHE A 84 6.59 2.72 -3.22
CA PHE A 84 5.94 1.93 -4.25
C PHE A 84 5.17 2.86 -5.20
N HIS A 85 4.92 2.40 -6.42
CA HIS A 85 4.06 3.05 -7.39
C HIS A 85 2.64 2.53 -7.21
N ILE A 86 1.66 3.42 -7.40
CA ILE A 86 0.26 3.06 -7.52
C ILE A 86 -0.20 3.51 -8.90
N THR A 87 -0.47 2.54 -9.78
CA THR A 87 -1.00 2.83 -11.11
C THR A 87 -2.51 2.56 -11.12
N ASP A 88 -3.32 3.60 -11.33
CA ASP A 88 -4.77 3.43 -11.60
C ASP A 88 -4.97 2.99 -13.05
N LEU A 89 -5.48 1.78 -13.23
CA LEU A 89 -5.70 1.12 -14.51
C LEU A 89 -7.13 1.26 -15.03
N LYS A 90 -7.96 2.13 -14.43
CA LYS A 90 -9.37 2.32 -14.81
C LYS A 90 -9.59 2.54 -16.30
N GLU A 91 -8.69 3.21 -16.99
CA GLU A 91 -8.80 3.49 -18.43
C GLU A 91 -8.58 2.25 -19.32
N TYR A 92 -7.94 1.21 -18.81
CA TYR A 92 -7.55 0.02 -19.57
C TYR A 92 -8.65 -1.06 -19.65
N ARG A 93 -9.86 -0.78 -19.14
CA ARG A 93 -11.00 -1.74 -19.10
C ARG A 93 -10.62 -3.12 -18.55
N VAL A 94 -9.69 -3.12 -17.59
CA VAL A 94 -9.29 -4.32 -16.85
C VAL A 94 -10.41 -4.79 -15.94
N GLU A 95 -10.32 -6.04 -15.49
CA GLU A 95 -11.21 -6.61 -14.48
C GLU A 95 -11.18 -5.76 -13.20
N LYS A 96 -12.28 -5.73 -12.46
CA LYS A 96 -12.52 -4.81 -11.34
C LYS A 96 -11.45 -4.94 -10.25
N GLU A 97 -11.04 -6.18 -9.99
CA GLU A 97 -9.99 -6.61 -9.07
C GLU A 97 -8.57 -6.21 -9.49
N ARG A 98 -8.40 -5.60 -10.67
CA ARG A 98 -7.12 -5.08 -11.20
C ARG A 98 -7.12 -3.56 -11.38
N ARG A 99 -7.98 -2.85 -10.65
CA ARG A 99 -8.07 -1.39 -10.74
C ARG A 99 -6.75 -0.70 -10.41
N TYR A 100 -6.05 -1.15 -9.38
CA TYR A 100 -4.75 -0.60 -8.98
C TYR A 100 -3.67 -1.66 -9.11
N LEU A 101 -2.53 -1.25 -9.67
CA LEU A 101 -1.29 -2.01 -9.64
C LEU A 101 -0.33 -1.34 -8.65
N ILE A 102 0.13 -2.12 -7.67
CA ILE A 102 1.10 -1.71 -6.65
C ILE A 102 2.43 -2.37 -6.98
N GLU A 103 3.48 -1.58 -7.14
CA GLU A 103 4.81 -2.04 -7.54
C GLU A 103 5.89 -1.33 -6.73
N ASP A 104 6.87 -2.07 -6.20
CA ASP A 104 8.09 -1.46 -5.64
C ASP A 104 8.80 -0.55 -6.66
N TYR A 105 9.54 0.43 -6.17
CA TYR A 105 10.33 1.35 -6.99
C TYR A 105 11.57 0.70 -7.61
N GLU A 106 12.23 -0.20 -6.90
CA GLU A 106 13.59 -0.65 -7.27
C GLU A 106 13.68 -2.13 -7.64
N ASP A 107 13.17 -3.02 -6.79
CA ASP A 107 13.67 -4.40 -6.78
C ASP A 107 12.58 -5.47 -7.04
N ASP A 108 11.41 -5.06 -7.53
CA ASP A 108 10.23 -5.93 -7.76
C ASP A 108 9.83 -6.73 -6.49
N SER A 109 10.21 -6.24 -5.31
CA SER A 109 10.02 -6.94 -4.03
C SER A 109 8.54 -7.05 -3.65
N VAL A 110 7.74 -6.08 -4.07
CA VAL A 110 6.29 -6.02 -3.91
C VAL A 110 5.65 -5.79 -5.27
N SER A 111 4.78 -6.70 -5.69
CA SER A 111 3.94 -6.50 -6.87
C SER A 111 2.58 -7.17 -6.69
N PHE A 112 1.51 -6.39 -6.78
CA PHE A 112 0.15 -6.93 -6.69
C PHE A 112 -0.90 -6.03 -7.32
N TYR A 113 -2.03 -6.64 -7.68
CA TYR A 113 -3.24 -5.93 -8.11
C TYR A 113 -4.27 -5.89 -6.98
N CYS A 114 -5.03 -4.79 -6.88
CA CYS A 114 -6.20 -4.71 -6.00
C CYS A 114 -7.32 -3.83 -6.58
N GLU A 115 -8.53 -3.96 -6.05
CA GLU A 115 -9.69 -3.15 -6.45
C GLU A 115 -9.70 -1.78 -5.76
N LYS A 116 -9.39 -1.74 -4.47
CA LYS A 116 -9.58 -0.56 -3.60
C LYS A 116 -8.44 -0.47 -2.59
N ILE A 117 -8.06 0.77 -2.27
CA ILE A 117 -7.06 1.07 -1.25
C ILE A 117 -7.73 1.90 -0.16
N GLU A 118 -7.54 1.49 1.09
CA GLU A 118 -8.06 2.15 2.28
C GLU A 118 -6.92 2.49 3.24
N ILE A 119 -7.07 3.60 3.96
CA ILE A 119 -6.17 3.98 5.05
C ILE A 119 -6.91 3.63 6.34
N LEU A 120 -6.44 2.61 7.07
CA LEU A 120 -7.15 2.05 8.23
C LEU A 120 -6.96 2.86 9.52
N ASN A 121 -5.78 3.43 9.71
CA ASN A 121 -5.48 4.25 10.88
C ASN A 121 -5.33 5.72 10.47
N GLU A 122 -5.85 6.64 11.28
CA GLU A 122 -5.31 8.00 11.29
C GLU A 122 -3.88 7.88 11.80
N ALA A 123 -2.90 8.37 11.04
CA ALA A 123 -1.52 8.18 11.41
C ALA A 123 -1.25 8.76 12.80
N ILE A 124 -0.59 7.96 13.62
CA ILE A 124 -0.19 8.39 14.95
C ILE A 124 1.11 9.17 14.76
N GLU A 125 1.09 10.48 15.00
CA GLU A 125 2.33 11.22 15.23
C GLU A 125 3.02 10.59 16.44
N THR A 126 4.24 10.08 16.23
CA THR A 126 5.05 9.46 17.28
C THR A 126 6.12 10.41 17.78
#